data_AF-A0A6P6RE58-F1
#
_entry.id   AF-A0A6P6RE58-F1
#
_cell.length_a   1.000
_cell.length_b   1.000
_cell.length_c   1.000
_cell.angle_alpha   90.00
_cell.angle_beta   90.00
_cell.angle_gamma   90.00
#
_symmetry.space_group_name_H-M   'P 1'
#
loop_
_entity.id
_entity.type
_entity.pdbx_description
1 polymer ?
#
loop_
_entity_poly.entity_id
_entity_poly.type
_entity_poly.pdbx_seq_one_letter_code
_entity_poly.pdbx_strand_id
1 'polypeptide(L)'
;MAENNFPPLPGFIPLKPCFYQDFEEIPDQHRTMCKRLYHLWILYGVTLLVNFLGCMAWMFGGGGVTNFGMSIIWVILFTPCSYVCWFRPIYNAFKTDSSFYFMAFFFVFMAQLFIAIIQAIGIPGWGVCGWLGTISFFGTSIFASIIMLIPTLMFTAVAVISFVVLTKVRLSLIY
;
A
#
# COMPACT_ATOMS: atom_id res chain seq x y z
N MET A 1 -28.40 -4.58 -9.51
CA MET A 1 -27.16 -4.22 -8.78
C MET A 1 -26.25 -5.43 -8.88
N ALA A 2 -25.05 -5.27 -9.41
CA ALA A 2 -24.13 -6.40 -9.50
C ALA A 2 -23.72 -6.88 -8.10
N GLU A 3 -23.51 -8.18 -7.94
CA GLU A 3 -23.24 -8.81 -6.64
C GLU A 3 -21.84 -8.44 -6.13
N ASN A 4 -21.72 -8.05 -4.85
CA ASN A 4 -20.41 -7.71 -4.27
C ASN A 4 -19.47 -8.91 -4.37
N ASN A 5 -18.32 -8.72 -5.00
CA ASN A 5 -17.32 -9.76 -5.27
C ASN A 5 -15.94 -9.44 -4.66
N PHE A 6 -15.79 -8.29 -4.01
CA PHE A 6 -14.51 -7.78 -3.51
C PHE A 6 -14.56 -7.27 -2.05
N PRO A 7 -13.52 -7.51 -1.23
CA PRO A 7 -12.36 -8.37 -1.48
C PRO A 7 -12.76 -9.87 -1.49
N PRO A 8 -12.15 -10.70 -2.36
CA PRO A 8 -12.36 -12.15 -2.35
C PRO A 8 -11.62 -12.74 -1.16
N LEU A 9 -12.27 -12.74 -0.01
CA LEU A 9 -11.69 -13.26 1.22
C LEU A 9 -11.94 -14.77 1.31
N PRO A 10 -10.96 -15.55 1.79
CA PRO A 10 -11.19 -16.94 2.15
C PRO A 10 -12.33 -17.05 3.17
N GLY A 11 -13.16 -18.09 3.07
CA GLY A 11 -14.36 -18.27 3.91
C GLY A 11 -14.11 -18.37 5.43
N PHE A 12 -12.85 -18.42 5.88
CA PHE A 12 -12.49 -18.36 7.31
C PHE A 12 -12.46 -16.94 7.88
N ILE A 13 -12.46 -15.90 7.02
CA ILE A 13 -12.51 -14.50 7.47
C ILE A 13 -13.99 -14.08 7.51
N PRO A 14 -14.52 -13.62 8.66
CA PRO A 14 -15.94 -13.23 8.82
C PRO A 14 -16.23 -11.84 8.19
N LEU A 15 -15.63 -11.54 7.05
CA LEU A 15 -15.84 -10.33 6.28
C LEU A 15 -16.48 -10.74 4.95
N LYS A 16 -17.73 -10.30 4.73
CA LYS A 16 -18.40 -10.47 3.45
C LYS A 16 -17.78 -9.51 2.42
N PRO A 17 -17.77 -9.86 1.13
CA PRO A 17 -17.46 -8.91 0.08
C PRO A 17 -18.30 -7.63 0.22
N CYS A 18 -17.62 -6.49 0.33
CA CYS A 18 -18.25 -5.18 0.56
C CYS A 18 -18.44 -4.39 -0.74
N PHE A 19 -17.68 -4.72 -1.78
CA PHE A 19 -17.63 -3.96 -3.01
C PHE A 19 -17.83 -4.86 -4.21
N TYR A 20 -18.41 -4.27 -5.25
CA TYR A 20 -18.37 -4.81 -6.59
C TYR A 20 -17.18 -4.21 -7.34
N GLN A 21 -16.40 -5.06 -8.00
CA GLN A 21 -15.26 -4.69 -8.82
C GLN A 21 -15.18 -5.59 -10.04
N ASP A 22 -15.25 -5.00 -11.22
CA ASP A 22 -15.10 -5.68 -12.50
C ASP A 22 -14.31 -4.80 -13.47
N PHE A 23 -13.13 -5.28 -13.87
CA PHE A 23 -12.26 -4.55 -14.78
C PHE A 23 -12.78 -4.52 -16.22
N GLU A 24 -13.74 -5.38 -16.57
CA GLU A 24 -14.35 -5.38 -17.90
C GLU A 24 -15.24 -4.16 -18.13
N GLU A 25 -15.81 -3.60 -17.06
CA GLU A 25 -16.58 -2.34 -17.12
C GLU A 25 -15.73 -1.12 -17.46
N ILE A 26 -14.40 -1.23 -17.34
CA ILE A 26 -13.48 -0.14 -17.66
C ILE A 26 -13.16 -0.20 -19.16
N PRO A 27 -13.26 0.94 -19.88
CA PRO A 27 -12.86 1.03 -21.29
C PRO A 27 -11.43 0.50 -21.51
N ASP A 28 -11.21 -0.20 -22.62
CA ASP A 28 -9.94 -0.89 -22.90
C ASP A 28 -8.71 0.03 -22.82
N GLN A 29 -8.87 1.29 -23.21
CA GLN A 29 -7.82 2.32 -23.14
C GLN A 29 -7.31 2.57 -21.70
N HIS A 30 -8.19 2.51 -20.70
CA HIS A 30 -7.86 2.77 -19.29
C HIS A 30 -7.66 1.50 -18.47
N ARG A 31 -8.18 0.36 -18.93
CA ARG A 31 -8.18 -0.92 -18.22
C ARG A 31 -6.79 -1.36 -17.78
N THR A 32 -5.79 -1.22 -18.64
CA THR A 32 -4.40 -1.59 -18.32
C THR A 32 -3.82 -0.74 -17.19
N MET A 33 -4.10 0.57 -17.17
CA MET A 33 -3.63 1.45 -16.10
C MET A 33 -4.37 1.18 -14.78
N CYS A 34 -5.69 0.95 -14.83
CA CYS A 34 -6.45 0.58 -13.64
C CYS A 34 -5.93 -0.73 -13.02
N LYS A 35 -5.63 -1.76 -13.84
CA LYS A 35 -4.99 -3.00 -13.37
C LYS A 35 -3.63 -2.75 -12.73
N ARG A 36 -2.78 -1.87 -13.30
CA ARG A 36 -1.47 -1.54 -12.69
C ARG A 36 -1.63 -0.87 -11.32
N LEU A 37 -2.56 0.05 -11.18
CA LEU A 37 -2.90 0.68 -9.90
C LEU A 37 -3.43 -0.33 -8.88
N TYR A 38 -4.24 -1.29 -9.31
CA TYR A 38 -4.70 -2.39 -8.47
C TYR A 38 -3.55 -3.25 -7.95
N HIS A 39 -2.59 -3.64 -8.81
CA HIS A 39 -1.40 -4.39 -8.38
C HIS A 39 -0.53 -3.57 -7.43
N LEU A 40 -0.42 -2.26 -7.61
CA LEU A 40 0.28 -1.38 -6.67
C LEU A 40 -0.41 -1.33 -5.31
N TRP A 41 -1.74 -1.31 -5.27
CA TRP A 41 -2.50 -1.40 -4.01
C TRP A 41 -2.26 -2.75 -3.31
N ILE A 42 -2.29 -3.87 -4.03
CA ILE A 42 -1.94 -5.19 -3.47
C ILE A 42 -0.51 -5.17 -2.94
N LEU A 43 0.46 -4.68 -3.73
CA LEU A 43 1.86 -4.59 -3.33
C LEU A 43 2.00 -3.79 -2.03
N TYR A 44 1.29 -2.67 -1.89
CA TYR A 44 1.29 -1.90 -0.66
C TYR A 44 0.73 -2.70 0.53
N GLY A 45 -0.41 -3.37 0.38
CA GLY A 45 -0.99 -4.22 1.42
C GLY A 45 -0.05 -5.35 1.85
N VAL A 46 0.56 -6.05 0.88
CA VAL A 46 1.57 -7.09 1.17
C VAL A 46 2.80 -6.49 1.85
N THR A 47 3.25 -5.31 1.45
CA THR A 47 4.37 -4.61 2.09
C THR A 47 4.08 -4.33 3.56
N LEU A 48 2.86 -3.88 3.90
CA LEU A 48 2.46 -3.66 5.29
C LEU A 48 2.46 -4.97 6.10
N LEU A 49 1.99 -6.07 5.52
CA LEU A 49 2.02 -7.40 6.15
C LEU A 49 3.45 -7.90 6.40
N VAL A 50 4.32 -7.79 5.39
CA VAL A 50 5.73 -8.15 5.51
C VAL A 50 6.44 -7.23 6.52
N ASN A 51 6.06 -5.95 6.58
CA ASN A 51 6.57 -5.04 7.59
C ASN A 51 6.14 -5.43 9.01
N PHE A 52 4.89 -5.89 9.20
CA PHE A 52 4.46 -6.45 10.48
C PHE A 52 5.34 -7.63 10.91
N LEU A 53 5.67 -8.55 10.00
CA LEU A 53 6.61 -9.65 10.27
C LEU A 53 8.03 -9.14 10.56
N GLY A 54 8.49 -8.11 9.85
CA GLY A 54 9.77 -7.45 10.10
C GLY A 54 9.83 -6.79 11.49
N CYS A 55 8.78 -6.08 11.90
CA CYS A 55 8.69 -5.49 13.23
C CYS A 55 8.54 -6.55 14.33
N MET A 56 7.94 -7.70 14.03
CA MET A 56 7.94 -8.85 14.93
C MET A 56 9.36 -9.41 15.10
N ALA A 57 10.13 -9.56 14.02
CA ALA A 57 11.53 -9.98 14.08
C ALA A 57 12.41 -8.97 14.86
N TRP A 58 12.19 -7.66 14.67
CA TRP A 58 12.83 -6.60 15.48
C TRP A 58 12.56 -6.79 16.98
N MET A 59 11.30 -7.04 17.36
CA MET A 59 10.91 -7.22 18.76
C MET A 59 11.63 -8.42 19.39
N PHE A 60 11.65 -9.57 18.71
CA PHE A 60 12.34 -10.77 19.19
C PHE A 60 13.87 -10.67 19.10
N GLY A 61 14.39 -9.79 18.23
CA GLY A 61 15.82 -9.53 18.06
C GLY A 61 16.41 -8.56 19.09
N GLY A 62 15.66 -8.14 20.11
CA GLY A 62 16.12 -7.22 21.16
C GLY A 62 15.66 -5.77 20.98
N GLY A 63 14.76 -5.50 20.04
CA GLY A 63 14.20 -4.19 19.78
C GLY A 63 12.91 -3.92 20.54
N GLY A 64 12.51 -2.64 20.65
CA GLY A 64 11.30 -2.25 21.37
C GLY A 64 9.98 -2.71 20.72
N VAL A 65 8.98 -3.00 21.56
CA VAL A 65 7.63 -3.46 21.16
C VAL A 65 6.79 -2.42 20.41
N THR A 66 7.13 -1.12 20.52
CA THR A 66 6.37 -0.03 19.90
C THR A 66 6.22 -0.20 18.39
N ASN A 67 7.30 -0.56 17.69
CA ASN A 67 7.25 -0.76 16.24
C ASN A 67 6.34 -1.93 15.87
N PHE A 68 6.35 -3.01 16.65
CA PHE A 68 5.44 -4.13 16.46
C PHE A 68 3.97 -3.71 16.64
N GLY A 69 3.63 -3.06 17.75
CA GLY A 69 2.26 -2.60 18.01
C GLY A 69 1.75 -1.64 16.93
N MET A 70 2.57 -0.66 16.53
CA MET A 70 2.22 0.30 15.48
C MET A 70 2.06 -0.37 14.11
N SER A 71 2.85 -1.40 13.78
CA SER A 71 2.75 -2.12 12.51
C SER A 71 1.39 -2.84 12.32
N ILE A 72 0.76 -3.27 13.42
CA ILE A 72 -0.60 -3.84 13.40
C ILE A 72 -1.62 -2.79 12.97
N ILE A 73 -1.52 -1.57 13.52
CA ILE A 73 -2.40 -0.45 13.15
C ILE A 73 -2.23 -0.12 11.67
N TRP A 74 -0.99 -0.12 11.17
CA TRP A 74 -0.72 0.07 9.74
C TRP A 74 -1.44 -0.97 8.88
N VAL A 75 -1.31 -2.25 9.19
CA VAL A 75 -1.97 -3.32 8.42
C VAL A 75 -3.50 -3.17 8.46
N ILE A 76 -4.09 -2.98 9.64
CA ILE A 76 -5.55 -2.99 9.83
C ILE A 76 -6.20 -1.72 9.30
N LEU A 77 -5.59 -0.54 9.50
CA LEU A 77 -6.19 0.74 9.15
C LEU A 77 -5.79 1.21 7.75
N PHE A 78 -4.50 1.16 7.41
CA PHE A 78 -4.02 1.74 6.14
C PHE A 78 -4.34 0.87 4.93
N THR A 79 -4.44 -0.46 5.07
CA THR A 79 -4.87 -1.32 3.96
C THR A 79 -6.28 -0.99 3.46
N PRO A 80 -7.34 -0.99 4.29
CA PRO A 80 -8.68 -0.62 3.84
C PRO A 80 -8.81 0.88 3.53
N CYS A 81 -8.15 1.76 4.29
CA CYS A 81 -8.16 3.20 4.01
C CYS A 81 -7.59 3.49 2.62
N SER A 82 -6.44 2.88 2.26
CA SER A 82 -5.84 3.06 0.94
C SER A 82 -6.75 2.57 -0.20
N TYR A 83 -7.48 1.47 0.01
CA TYR A 83 -8.48 0.99 -0.95
C TYR A 83 -9.60 2.02 -1.16
N VAL A 84 -10.22 2.49 -0.08
CA VAL A 84 -11.39 3.38 -0.14
C VAL A 84 -11.00 4.78 -0.60
N CYS A 85 -9.85 5.29 -0.15
CA CYS A 85 -9.49 6.70 -0.31
C CYS A 85 -8.75 6.99 -1.62
N TRP A 86 -8.07 6.02 -2.25
CA TRP A 86 -7.43 6.27 -3.54
C TRP A 86 -7.76 5.24 -4.62
N PHE A 87 -7.78 3.94 -4.31
CA PHE A 87 -8.03 2.93 -5.35
C PHE A 87 -9.47 3.00 -5.88
N ARG A 88 -10.45 3.15 -4.99
CA ARG A 88 -11.86 3.23 -5.36
C ARG A 88 -12.19 4.52 -6.15
N PRO A 89 -11.70 5.71 -5.78
CA PRO A 89 -11.81 6.90 -6.61
C PRO A 89 -11.24 6.68 -8.01
N ILE A 90 -10.03 6.12 -8.16
CA ILE A 90 -9.44 5.95 -9.49
C ILE A 90 -10.15 4.88 -10.33
N TYR A 91 -10.66 3.82 -9.72
CA TYR A 91 -11.54 2.86 -10.39
C TYR A 91 -12.80 3.55 -10.95
N ASN A 92 -13.48 4.34 -10.12
CA ASN A 92 -14.67 5.08 -10.54
C ASN A 92 -14.36 6.16 -11.59
N ALA A 93 -13.19 6.80 -11.48
CA ALA A 93 -12.72 7.77 -12.45
C ALA A 93 -12.56 7.13 -13.83
N PHE A 94 -11.89 5.99 -13.93
CA PHE A 94 -11.72 5.28 -15.20
C PHE A 94 -13.01 4.65 -15.73
N LYS A 95 -13.94 4.25 -14.87
CA LYS A 95 -15.23 3.70 -15.28
C LYS A 95 -16.18 4.77 -15.84
N THR A 96 -16.23 5.94 -15.21
CA THR A 96 -17.21 7.00 -15.53
C THR A 96 -16.61 8.18 -16.30
N ASP A 97 -15.30 8.12 -16.58
CA ASP A 97 -14.51 9.20 -17.18
C ASP A 97 -14.71 10.56 -16.48
N SER A 98 -14.77 10.53 -15.14
CA SER A 98 -15.14 11.69 -14.34
C SER A 98 -13.93 12.36 -13.71
N SER A 99 -13.72 13.62 -14.07
CA SER A 99 -12.63 14.48 -13.61
C SER A 99 -12.62 14.72 -12.09
N PHE A 100 -13.79 14.72 -11.44
CA PHE A 100 -13.89 14.88 -9.98
C PHE A 100 -13.21 13.72 -9.23
N TYR A 101 -13.43 12.48 -9.69
CA TYR A 101 -12.77 11.32 -9.08
C TYR A 101 -11.28 11.29 -9.38
N PHE A 102 -10.84 11.73 -10.55
CA PHE A 102 -9.41 11.91 -10.85
C PHE A 102 -8.76 12.92 -9.88
N MET A 103 -9.40 14.07 -9.65
CA MET A 103 -8.88 15.08 -8.71
C MET A 103 -8.75 14.52 -7.28
N ALA A 104 -9.77 13.82 -6.79
CA ALA A 104 -9.74 13.17 -5.47
C ALA A 104 -8.61 12.13 -5.38
N PHE A 105 -8.44 11.30 -6.42
CA PHE A 105 -7.34 10.35 -6.50
C PHE A 105 -5.98 11.04 -6.41
N PHE A 106 -5.72 12.09 -7.19
CA PHE A 106 -4.41 12.76 -7.18
C PHE A 106 -4.05 13.33 -5.81
N PHE A 107 -5.01 13.97 -5.13
CA PHE A 107 -4.78 14.56 -3.82
C PHE A 107 -4.42 13.50 -2.77
N VAL A 108 -5.24 12.44 -2.67
CA VAL A 108 -5.01 11.37 -1.69
C VAL A 108 -3.78 10.55 -2.03
N PHE A 109 -3.57 10.23 -3.32
CA PHE A 109 -2.44 9.41 -3.75
C PHE A 109 -1.10 10.15 -3.60
N MET A 110 -1.09 11.47 -3.73
CA MET A 110 0.09 12.29 -3.41
C MET A 110 0.43 12.22 -1.90
N ALA A 111 -0.56 12.27 -1.02
CA ALA A 111 -0.34 12.04 0.41
C ALA A 111 0.18 10.61 0.68
N GLN A 112 -0.40 9.61 0.02
CA GLN A 112 0.06 8.22 0.08
C GLN A 112 1.52 8.06 -0.37
N LEU A 113 1.95 8.79 -1.41
CA LEU A 113 3.35 8.81 -1.83
C LEU A 113 4.28 9.35 -0.74
N PHE A 114 3.92 10.47 -0.09
CA PHE A 114 4.70 10.99 1.04
C PHE A 114 4.77 10.00 2.20
N ILE A 115 3.66 9.34 2.52
CA ILE A 115 3.62 8.28 3.54
C ILE A 115 4.57 7.15 3.16
N ALA A 116 4.53 6.66 1.91
CA ALA A 116 5.42 5.59 1.45
C ALA A 116 6.90 5.98 1.55
N ILE A 117 7.24 7.24 1.27
CA ILE A 117 8.61 7.77 1.44
C ILE A 117 9.01 7.76 2.92
N ILE A 118 8.14 8.24 3.82
CA ILE A 118 8.41 8.22 5.27
C ILE A 118 8.56 6.77 5.79
N GLN A 119 7.73 5.85 5.31
CA GLN A 119 7.82 4.43 5.65
C GLN A 119 9.12 3.78 5.15
N ALA A 120 9.59 4.16 3.96
CA ALA A 120 10.89 3.74 3.43
C ALA A 120 12.05 4.27 4.28
N ILE A 121 11.98 5.53 4.73
CA ILE A 121 12.98 6.11 5.64
C ILE A 121 13.00 5.36 6.99
N GLY A 122 11.83 5.05 7.56
CA GLY A 122 11.73 4.25 8.77
C GLY A 122 11.95 5.03 10.06
N ILE A 123 11.14 6.05 10.33
CA ILE A 123 11.24 6.83 11.58
C ILE A 123 11.02 5.89 12.79
N PRO A 124 11.94 5.87 13.78
CA PRO A 124 11.77 5.03 14.96
C PRO A 124 10.44 5.30 15.69
N GLY A 125 9.73 4.24 16.07
CA GLY A 125 8.43 4.34 16.75
C GLY A 125 7.23 4.51 15.82
N TRP A 126 7.43 4.65 14.51
CA TRP A 126 6.32 4.74 13.55
C TRP A 126 5.73 3.39 13.15
N GLY A 127 6.28 2.26 13.60
CA GLY A 127 5.76 0.95 13.22
C GLY A 127 6.21 0.47 11.84
N VAL A 128 7.36 0.95 11.40
CA VAL A 128 8.00 0.54 10.15
C VAL A 128 9.45 0.17 10.37
N CYS A 129 9.95 -0.81 9.62
CA CYS A 129 11.35 -1.19 9.64
C CYS A 129 12.22 -0.07 9.04
N GLY A 130 11.98 0.23 7.76
CA GLY A 130 12.67 1.25 6.94
C GLY A 130 14.20 1.25 7.01
N TRP A 131 14.83 2.17 6.29
CA TRP A 131 16.29 2.21 6.19
C TRP A 131 16.97 2.55 7.52
N LEU A 132 16.47 3.56 8.25
CA LEU A 132 17.06 3.98 9.52
C LEU A 132 16.99 2.87 10.58
N GLY A 133 15.82 2.26 10.75
CA GLY A 133 15.65 1.14 11.67
C GLY A 133 16.52 -0.05 11.26
N THR A 134 16.43 -0.48 10.00
CA THR A 134 17.17 -1.67 9.54
C THR A 134 18.68 -1.52 9.64
N ILE A 135 19.25 -0.38 9.22
CA ILE A 135 20.71 -0.14 9.29
C ILE A 135 21.19 -0.12 10.73
N SER A 136 20.47 0.58 11.62
CA SER A 136 20.86 0.67 13.03
C SER A 136 20.77 -0.68 13.76
N PHE A 137 19.88 -1.58 13.34
CA PHE A 137 19.68 -2.87 14.01
C PHE A 137 20.73 -3.93 13.67
N PHE A 138 21.56 -3.72 12.63
CA PHE A 138 22.65 -4.65 12.30
C PHE A 138 23.67 -4.80 13.43
N GLY A 139 23.85 -3.77 14.25
CA GLY A 139 24.70 -3.82 15.45
C GLY A 139 24.09 -4.64 16.60
N THR A 140 22.79 -4.94 16.56
CA THR A 140 22.06 -5.68 17.59
C THR A 140 21.83 -7.13 17.18
N SER A 141 21.26 -7.36 16.00
CA SER A 141 20.97 -8.70 15.49
C SER A 141 21.00 -8.73 13.96
N ILE A 142 22.00 -9.41 13.41
CA ILE A 142 22.17 -9.59 11.96
C ILE A 142 20.95 -10.30 11.36
N PHE A 143 20.46 -11.36 12.01
CA PHE A 143 19.35 -12.16 11.51
C PHE A 143 18.06 -11.33 11.41
N ALA A 144 17.70 -10.59 12.46
CA ALA A 144 16.51 -9.73 12.44
C ALA A 144 16.65 -8.62 11.38
N SER A 145 17.85 -8.05 11.22
CA SER A 145 18.12 -7.00 10.24
C SER A 145 17.95 -7.48 8.80
N ILE A 146 18.34 -8.72 8.48
CA ILE A 146 18.09 -9.33 7.16
C ILE A 146 16.59 -9.44 6.89
N ILE A 147 15.80 -9.85 7.88
CA ILE A 147 14.33 -9.94 7.74
C ILE A 147 13.74 -8.54 7.51
N MET A 148 14.23 -7.53 8.24
CA MET A 148 13.77 -6.14 8.11
C MET A 148 14.18 -5.45 6.80
N LEU A 149 15.25 -5.90 6.14
CA LEU A 149 15.61 -5.39 4.82
C LEU A 149 14.52 -5.66 3.79
N ILE A 150 13.80 -6.78 3.90
CA ILE A 150 12.73 -7.17 2.97
C ILE A 150 11.63 -6.09 2.91
N PRO A 151 10.91 -5.74 4.00
CA PRO A 151 9.91 -4.69 3.95
C PRO A 151 10.50 -3.31 3.64
N THR A 152 11.75 -3.03 4.02
CA THR A 152 12.44 -1.76 3.70
C THR A 152 12.61 -1.56 2.20
N LEU A 153 13.06 -2.60 1.50
CA LEU A 153 13.17 -2.60 0.03
C LEU A 153 11.79 -2.51 -0.63
N MET A 154 10.80 -3.22 -0.09
CA MET A 154 9.43 -3.16 -0.59
C MET A 154 8.81 -1.77 -0.46
N PHE A 155 8.96 -1.08 0.68
CA PHE A 155 8.51 0.32 0.84
C PHE A 155 9.20 1.26 -0.14
N THR A 156 10.50 1.07 -0.36
CA THR A 156 11.26 1.84 -1.36
C THR A 156 10.69 1.60 -2.76
N ALA A 157 10.42 0.34 -3.12
CA ALA A 157 9.80 0.00 -4.39
C ALA A 157 8.38 0.59 -4.53
N VAL A 158 7.55 0.54 -3.49
CA VAL A 158 6.22 1.16 -3.47
C VAL A 158 6.34 2.66 -3.70
N ALA A 159 7.27 3.36 -3.04
CA ALA A 159 7.45 4.80 -3.22
C ALA A 159 7.86 5.15 -4.66
N VAL A 160 8.83 4.43 -5.23
CA VAL A 160 9.30 4.63 -6.60
C VAL A 160 8.19 4.34 -7.62
N ILE A 161 7.51 3.19 -7.49
CA ILE A 161 6.43 2.81 -8.41
C ILE A 161 5.26 3.80 -8.30
N SER A 162 4.90 4.23 -7.08
CA SER A 162 3.85 5.24 -6.87
C SER A 162 4.20 6.55 -7.58
N PHE A 163 5.44 7.02 -7.49
CA PHE A 163 5.89 8.21 -8.21
C PHE A 163 5.78 8.03 -9.74
N VAL A 164 6.22 6.90 -10.28
CA VAL A 164 6.14 6.60 -11.72
C VAL A 164 4.68 6.48 -12.20
N VAL A 165 3.80 5.87 -11.41
CA VAL A 165 2.39 5.74 -11.76
C VAL A 165 1.70 7.11 -11.72
N LEU A 166 2.02 7.95 -10.72
CA LEU A 166 1.48 9.30 -10.60
C LEU A 166 1.81 10.17 -11.83
N THR A 167 3.04 10.07 -12.34
CA THR A 167 3.44 10.80 -13.57
C THR A 167 2.74 10.24 -14.81
N LYS A 168 2.62 8.91 -14.93
CA LYS A 168 1.91 8.29 -16.06
C LYS A 168 0.43 8.63 -16.11
N VAL A 169 -0.29 8.55 -14.99
CA VAL A 169 -1.73 8.88 -14.96
C VAL A 169 -1.97 10.34 -15.33
N ARG A 170 -1.09 11.25 -14.90
CA ARG A 170 -1.17 12.66 -15.28
C ARG A 170 -0.98 12.86 -16.78
N LEU A 171 0.01 12.19 -17.39
CA LEU A 171 0.25 12.28 -18.83
C LEU A 171 -0.94 11.74 -19.64
N SER A 172 -1.57 10.64 -19.19
CA SER A 172 -2.75 10.06 -19.83
C SER A 172 -3.99 10.93 -19.83
N LEU A 173 -4.04 12.01 -19.03
CA LEU A 173 -5.17 12.95 -18.98
C LEU A 173 -4.92 14.22 -19.81
N ILE A 174 -3.69 14.41 -20.30
CA ILE A 174 -3.30 15.58 -21.10
C ILE A 174 -3.36 15.28 -22.61
N TYR A 175 -3.32 13.99 -22.98
CA TYR A 175 -3.42 13.48 -24.35
C TYR A 175 -4.71 12.69 -24.53
#